data_AF-A0A078JR81-F1
#
_entry.id   AF-A0A078JR81-F1
#
_cell.length_a   1.000
_cell.length_b   1.000
_cell.length_c   1.000
_cell.angle_alpha   90.00
_cell.angle_beta   90.00
_cell.angle_gamma   90.00
#
_symmetry.space_group_name_H-M   'P 1'
#
loop_
_entity.id
_entity.type
_entity.pdbx_description
1 polymer ?
#
loop_
_entity_poly.entity_id
_entity_poly.type
_entity_poly.pdbx_seq_one_letter_code
_entity_poly.pdbx_strand_id
1 'polypeptide(L)'
;YLCVELPEWPGENAFDDKKHYYVVKKSELRENDWIRVYLELAFLTAHLSIRSLDLSKVVITKVAVYTSDEDMALPNEKLNARNAIFYIKYKYCPNENEAHGCKPTRDGVAIKTAWAL
;
A
#
# COMPACT_ATOMS: atom_id res chain seq x y z
N TYR A 1 23.84 -5.12 -11.95
CA TYR A 1 22.49 -4.71 -11.52
C TYR A 1 21.87 -5.89 -10.80
N LEU A 2 21.83 -5.87 -9.46
CA LEU A 2 21.05 -6.86 -8.73
C LEU A 2 19.58 -6.55 -9.02
N CYS A 3 18.90 -7.47 -9.71
CA CYS A 3 17.45 -7.46 -9.81
C CYS A 3 16.92 -7.75 -8.41
N VAL A 4 16.73 -6.71 -7.61
CA VAL A 4 16.02 -6.84 -6.34
C VAL A 4 14.59 -7.19 -6.73
N GLU A 5 14.24 -8.47 -6.67
CA GLU A 5 12.87 -8.90 -6.81
C GLU A 5 12.04 -8.19 -5.74
N LEU A 6 11.03 -7.45 -6.18
CA LEU A 6 10.10 -6.82 -5.25
C LEU A 6 9.33 -7.95 -4.54
N PRO A 7 9.19 -7.90 -3.21
CA PRO A 7 8.51 -8.94 -2.47
C PRO A 7 7.04 -9.02 -2.88
N GLU A 8 6.48 -10.23 -2.97
CA GLU A 8 5.06 -10.39 -3.25
C GLU A 8 4.19 -9.96 -2.05
N TRP A 9 2.89 -9.74 -2.31
CA TRP A 9 1.93 -9.50 -1.25
C TRP A 9 1.88 -10.71 -0.29
N PRO A 10 2.03 -10.51 1.04
CA PRO A 10 2.03 -11.61 1.99
C PRO A 10 0.70 -12.38 2.00
N GLY A 11 0.76 -13.68 2.26
CA GLY A 11 -0.44 -14.47 2.55
C GLY A 11 -1.22 -13.91 3.74
N GLU A 12 -2.54 -14.12 3.80
CA GLU A 12 -3.36 -13.56 4.88
C GLU A 12 -2.93 -14.05 6.28
N ASN A 13 -2.37 -15.26 6.38
CA ASN A 13 -1.78 -15.82 7.60
C ASN A 13 -0.48 -15.14 8.04
N ALA A 14 0.23 -14.44 7.15
CA ALA A 14 1.45 -13.73 7.51
C ALA A 14 1.16 -12.55 8.46
N PHE A 15 -0.05 -11.97 8.37
CA PHE A 15 -0.44 -10.85 9.23
C PHE A 15 -0.71 -11.24 10.69
N ASP A 16 -0.76 -12.54 10.99
CA ASP A 16 -0.85 -13.04 12.37
C ASP A 16 0.47 -12.85 13.12
N ASP A 17 1.59 -12.72 12.40
CA ASP A 17 2.88 -12.37 12.95
C ASP A 17 2.96 -10.85 13.25
N LYS A 18 2.38 -10.47 14.38
CA LYS A 18 2.37 -9.08 14.87
C LYS A 18 3.76 -8.55 15.23
N LYS A 19 4.77 -9.43 15.37
CA LYS A 19 6.15 -9.00 15.63
C LYS A 19 6.74 -8.31 14.42
N HIS A 20 6.45 -8.79 13.22
CA HIS A 20 7.01 -8.23 11.99
C HIS A 20 5.99 -7.41 11.20
N TYR A 21 4.75 -7.86 11.17
CA TYR A 21 3.69 -7.21 10.41
C TYR A 21 2.84 -6.28 11.27
N TYR A 22 2.49 -5.15 10.67
CA TYR A 22 1.46 -4.25 11.17
C TYR A 22 0.44 -3.93 10.09
N VAL A 23 -0.83 -4.22 10.35
CA VAL A 23 -1.94 -3.83 9.46
C VAL A 23 -2.47 -2.48 9.91
N VAL A 24 -2.34 -1.48 9.03
CA VAL A 24 -2.64 -0.08 9.34
C VAL A 24 -4.15 0.13 9.44
N LYS A 25 -4.60 0.82 10.50
CA LYS A 25 -6.01 1.13 10.69
C LYS A 25 -6.44 2.28 9.79
N LYS A 26 -7.73 2.33 9.47
CA LYS A 26 -8.29 3.42 8.64
C LYS A 26 -8.13 4.81 9.28
N SER A 27 -8.15 4.92 10.60
CA SER A 27 -7.88 6.17 11.32
C SER A 27 -6.44 6.64 11.11
N GLU A 28 -5.47 5.73 11.21
CA GLU A 28 -4.04 6.01 11.06
C GLU A 28 -3.67 6.36 9.62
N LEU A 29 -4.39 5.84 8.62
CA LEU A 29 -4.21 6.24 7.22
C LEU A 29 -4.49 7.74 7.01
N ARG A 30 -5.42 8.35 7.77
CA ARG A 30 -5.71 9.79 7.70
C ARG A 30 -4.63 10.64 8.34
N GLU A 31 -3.88 10.08 9.27
CA GLU A 31 -2.74 10.74 9.91
C GLU A 31 -1.46 10.57 9.08
N ASN A 32 -1.46 9.59 8.16
CA ASN A 32 -0.33 9.21 7.32
C ASN A 32 -0.64 9.42 5.83
N ASP A 33 -1.02 10.64 5.47
CA ASP A 33 -1.41 11.01 4.10
C ASP A 33 -0.32 10.73 3.05
N TRP A 34 0.94 10.66 3.46
CA TRP A 34 2.05 10.28 2.58
C TRP A 34 1.84 8.91 1.92
N ILE A 35 1.13 7.97 2.57
CA ILE A 35 0.80 6.66 2.01
C ILE A 35 -0.09 6.82 0.78
N ARG A 36 -1.06 7.74 0.85
CA ARG A 36 -1.93 8.08 -0.27
C ARG A 36 -1.15 8.71 -1.42
N VAL A 37 -0.29 9.68 -1.12
CA VAL A 37 0.57 10.33 -2.11
C VAL A 37 1.48 9.32 -2.82
N TYR A 38 2.09 8.40 -2.07
CA TYR A 38 2.93 7.36 -2.64
C TYR A 38 2.14 6.44 -3.57
N LEU A 39 0.94 6.00 -3.16
CA LEU A 39 0.08 5.17 -3.99
C LEU A 39 -0.31 5.89 -5.29
N GLU A 40 -0.72 7.15 -5.22
CA GLU A 40 -1.10 7.92 -6.39
C GLU A 40 0.05 8.05 -7.37
N LEU A 41 1.27 8.33 -6.88
CA LEU A 41 2.47 8.37 -7.69
C LEU A 41 2.78 7.00 -8.34
N ALA A 42 2.77 5.92 -7.56
CA ALA A 42 3.00 4.57 -8.07
C ALA A 42 1.96 4.19 -9.13
N PHE A 43 0.69 4.52 -8.89
CA PHE A 43 -0.40 4.26 -9.82
C PHE A 43 -0.26 5.05 -11.12
N LEU A 44 0.08 6.34 -11.04
CA LEU A 44 0.35 7.19 -12.21
C LEU A 44 1.50 6.62 -13.06
N THR A 45 2.63 6.30 -12.42
CA THR A 45 3.82 5.78 -13.13
C THR A 45 3.53 4.46 -13.84
N ALA A 46 2.73 3.58 -13.24
CA ALA A 46 2.31 2.32 -13.84
C ALA A 46 1.31 2.48 -15.00
N HIS A 47 0.60 3.61 -15.08
CA HIS A 47 -0.52 3.82 -16.01
C HIS A 47 -0.36 5.09 -16.86
N LEU A 48 0.87 5.53 -17.13
CA LEU A 48 1.17 6.74 -17.91
C LEU A 48 0.52 6.77 -19.31
N SER A 49 0.15 5.61 -19.86
CA SER A 49 -0.53 5.50 -21.16
C SER A 49 -2.03 5.84 -21.13
N ILE A 50 -2.65 5.89 -19.94
CA ILE A 50 -4.07 6.20 -19.80
C ILE A 50 -4.25 7.72 -19.79
N ARG A 51 -4.93 8.24 -20.83
CA ARG A 51 -5.32 9.65 -20.87
C ARG A 51 -6.42 9.90 -19.81
N SER A 52 -6.34 11.04 -19.13
CA SER A 52 -7.30 11.49 -18.09
C SER A 52 -7.54 10.47 -16.97
N LEU A 53 -6.48 10.09 -16.25
CA LEU A 53 -6.57 9.23 -15.08
C LEU A 53 -7.18 10.00 -13.89
N ASP A 54 -8.29 9.52 -13.35
CA ASP A 54 -8.92 10.12 -12.17
C ASP A 54 -8.42 9.45 -10.89
N LEU A 55 -7.46 10.09 -10.22
CA LEU A 55 -6.86 9.56 -8.99
C LEU A 55 -7.87 9.49 -7.83
N SER A 56 -8.95 10.27 -7.85
CA SER A 56 -9.98 10.20 -6.83
C SER A 56 -10.67 8.82 -6.81
N LYS A 57 -10.64 8.10 -7.93
CA LYS A 57 -11.19 6.74 -8.09
C LYS A 57 -10.26 5.62 -7.64
N VAL A 58 -9.04 5.94 -7.21
CA VAL A 58 -8.14 4.99 -6.56
C VAL A 58 -8.55 4.87 -5.09
N VAL A 59 -8.82 3.66 -4.61
CA VAL A 59 -9.27 3.40 -3.23
C VAL A 59 -8.29 2.44 -2.55
N ILE A 60 -7.72 2.87 -1.43
CA ILE A 60 -6.89 2.02 -0.56
C ILE A 60 -7.82 1.02 0.13
N THR A 61 -7.51 -0.28 0.00
CA THR A 61 -8.30 -1.36 0.61
C THR A 61 -7.63 -1.98 1.81
N LYS A 62 -6.29 -2.11 1.78
CA LYS A 62 -5.50 -2.65 2.89
C LYS A 62 -4.07 -2.12 2.80
N VAL A 63 -3.48 -1.78 3.94
CA VAL A 63 -2.07 -1.45 4.05
C VAL A 63 -1.45 -2.32 5.13
N ALA A 64 -0.34 -2.96 4.79
CA ALA A 64 0.47 -3.71 5.73
C ALA A 64 1.90 -3.19 5.70
N VAL A 65 2.54 -3.14 6.86
CA VAL A 65 3.94 -2.77 7.01
C VAL A 65 4.68 -3.98 7.53
N TYR A 66 5.78 -4.31 6.87
CA TYR A 66 6.75 -5.27 7.38
C TYR A 66 7.99 -4.54 7.85
N THR A 67 8.50 -4.92 9.01
CA THR A 67 9.82 -4.54 9.49
C THR A 67 10.56 -5.78 10.00
N SER A 68 11.88 -5.78 9.87
CA SER A 68 12.76 -6.80 10.45
C SER A 68 13.12 -6.49 11.91
N ASP A 69 12.75 -5.31 12.41
CA ASP A 69 13.03 -4.88 13.78
C ASP A 69 11.94 -5.41 14.73
N GLU A 70 12.27 -6.46 15.48
CA GLU A 70 11.37 -7.08 16.45
C GLU A 70 11.17 -6.23 17.72
N ASP A 71 12.08 -5.28 18.00
CA ASP A 71 12.13 -4.54 19.27
C ASP A 71 11.27 -3.26 19.25
N MET A 72 10.60 -2.94 18.14
CA MET A 72 9.69 -1.81 18.08
C MET A 72 8.47 -2.00 18.98
N ALA A 73 8.43 -1.23 20.07
CA ALA A 73 7.47 -1.37 21.16
C ALA A 73 6.03 -1.08 20.73
N LEU A 74 5.80 -0.14 19.80
CA LEU A 74 4.45 0.23 19.38
C LEU A 74 4.20 -0.08 17.89
N PRO A 75 3.10 -0.78 17.55
CA PRO A 75 2.84 -1.18 16.17
C PRO A 75 2.75 -0.03 15.16
N ASN A 76 2.29 1.15 15.59
CA ASN A 76 2.23 2.35 14.78
C ASN A 76 3.59 3.05 14.59
N GLU A 77 4.59 2.81 15.45
CA GLU A 77 5.96 3.33 15.24
C GLU A 77 6.58 2.73 13.98
N LYS A 78 6.16 1.50 13.60
CA LYS A 78 6.56 0.85 12.36
C LYS A 78 6.21 1.64 11.10
N LEU A 79 5.20 2.53 11.15
CA LEU A 79 4.86 3.43 10.03
C LEU A 79 5.95 4.46 9.76
N ASN A 80 6.78 4.77 10.76
CA ASN A 80 7.90 5.71 10.68
C ASN A 80 9.26 5.01 10.65
N ALA A 81 9.28 3.68 10.57
CA ALA A 81 10.52 2.91 10.57
C ALA A 81 11.37 3.23 9.34
N ARG A 82 12.69 3.34 9.56
CA ARG A 82 13.68 3.62 8.51
C ARG A 82 13.85 2.44 7.55
N ASN A 83 13.71 1.22 8.06
CA ASN A 83 13.82 -0.02 7.31
C ASN A 83 12.47 -0.75 7.38
N ALA A 84 11.61 -0.44 6.42
CA ALA A 84 10.28 -1.01 6.33
C ALA A 84 9.85 -1.20 4.88
N ILE A 85 9.00 -2.20 4.70
CA ILE A 85 8.34 -2.52 3.44
C ILE A 85 6.85 -2.22 3.62
N PHE A 86 6.34 -1.28 2.83
CA PHE A 86 4.92 -0.94 2.83
C PHE A 86 4.24 -1.65 1.67
N TYR A 87 3.31 -2.54 2.00
CA TYR A 87 2.43 -3.19 1.05
C TYR A 87 1.10 -2.43 1.02
N ILE A 88 0.75 -1.88 -0.14
CA ILE A 88 -0.47 -1.09 -0.32
C ILE A 88 -1.35 -1.78 -1.36
N LYS A 89 -2.46 -2.35 -0.91
CA LYS A 89 -3.48 -2.95 -1.78
C LYS A 89 -4.55 -1.93 -2.13
N TYR A 90 -4.80 -1.75 -3.42
CA TYR A 90 -5.75 -0.74 -3.89
C TYR A 90 -6.67 -1.28 -4.99
N LYS A 91 -7.76 -0.54 -5.23
CA LYS A 91 -8.70 -0.75 -6.32
C LYS A 91 -8.85 0.53 -7.14
N TYR A 92 -9.04 0.38 -8.44
CA TYR A 92 -9.38 1.49 -9.33
C TYR A 92 -10.72 1.26 -10.04
N CYS A 93 -11.62 2.26 -9.92
CA CYS A 93 -13.00 2.21 -10.40
C CYS A 93 -13.38 3.47 -11.18
N PRO A 94 -13.08 3.54 -12.50
CA PRO A 94 -13.32 4.74 -13.30
C PRO A 94 -14.80 5.02 -13.59
N ASN A 95 -15.68 4.02 -13.50
CA ASN A 95 -17.09 4.13 -13.85
C ASN A 95 -17.97 3.83 -12.63
N GLU A 96 -18.60 4.85 -12.06
CA GLU A 96 -19.63 4.72 -11.03
C GLU A 96 -21.00 4.76 -11.69
N ASN A 97 -21.46 3.65 -12.26
CA ASN A 97 -22.87 3.54 -12.62
C ASN A 97 -23.61 3.05 -11.37
N GLU A 98 -24.35 3.93 -10.71
CA GLU A 98 -24.95 3.77 -9.36
C GLU A 98 -25.91 2.57 -9.17
N ALA A 99 -26.18 1.76 -10.18
CA ALA A 99 -27.13 0.63 -10.09
C ALA A 99 -26.49 -0.74 -9.83
N HIS A 100 -25.20 -0.92 -10.13
CA HIS A 100 -24.50 -2.18 -9.95
C HIS A 100 -23.06 -1.91 -9.51
N GLY A 101 -22.71 -2.31 -8.29
CA GLY A 101 -21.39 -2.05 -7.71
C GLY A 101 -20.23 -2.30 -8.68
N CYS A 102 -19.24 -1.40 -8.64
CA CYS A 102 -18.05 -1.46 -9.49
C CYS A 102 -17.41 -2.85 -9.40
N LYS A 103 -17.38 -3.59 -10.52
CA LYS A 103 -16.39 -4.67 -10.68
C LYS A 103 -15.02 -3.99 -10.68
N PRO A 104 -14.11 -4.27 -9.72
CA PRO A 104 -12.81 -3.64 -9.70
C PRO A 104 -12.11 -3.93 -11.03
N THR A 105 -11.82 -2.88 -11.79
CA THR A 105 -11.21 -3.04 -13.11
C THR A 105 -9.72 -3.34 -13.00
N ARG A 106 -9.10 -2.96 -11.85
CA ARG A 106 -7.70 -3.23 -11.52
C ARG A 106 -7.53 -3.33 -10.00
N ASP A 107 -7.14 -4.51 -9.52
CA ASP A 107 -6.57 -4.72 -8.19
C ASP A 107 -5.05 -4.65 -8.32
N GLY A 108 -4.37 -3.95 -7.41
CA GLY A 108 -2.92 -3.78 -7.48
C GLY A 108 -2.26 -3.69 -6.12
N VAL A 109 -0.95 -3.94 -6.12
CA VAL A 109 -0.08 -3.84 -4.93
C VAL A 109 1.04 -2.87 -5.27
N ALA A 110 1.21 -1.85 -4.43
CA ALA A 110 2.38 -0.96 -4.48
C ALA A 110 3.31 -1.25 -3.30
N ILE A 111 4.62 -1.21 -3.55
CA ILE A 111 5.65 -1.59 -2.57
C ILE A 111 6.66 -0.45 -2.42
N LYS A 112 6.67 0.20 -1.26
CA LYS A 112 7.72 1.15 -0.88
C LYS A 112 8.74 0.44 0.00
N THR A 113 10.00 0.46 -0.39
CA THR A 113 11.13 0.12 0.48
C THR A 113 11.75 1.42 1.00
N ALA A 114 11.86 1.54 2.32
CA ALA A 114 12.69 2.57 2.93
C ALA A 114 14.03 1.91 3.25
N TRP A 115 15.11 2.37 2.61
CA TRP A 115 16.48 2.01 2.95
C TRP A 115 17.16 3.27 3.46
N ALA A 116 17.77 3.21 4.64
CA ALA A 116 18.65 4.27 5.10
C ALA A 116 19.88 4.34 4.15
N LEU A 117 20.09 5.50 3.52
CA LEU A 117 21.39 5.88 2.95
C LEU A 117 22.30 6.39 4.07
#